data_AF-A0A8C6WZY6-F1
#
_entry.id   AF-A0A8C6WZY6-F1
#
_cell.length_a   1.000
_cell.length_b   1.000
_cell.length_c   1.000
_cell.angle_alpha   90.00
_cell.angle_beta   90.00
_cell.angle_gamma   90.00
#
_symmetry.space_group_name_H-M   'P 1'
#
loop_
_entity.id
_entity.type
_entity.pdbx_description
1 polymer ?
#
loop_
_entity_poly.entity_id
_entity_poly.type
_entity_poly.pdbx_seq_one_letter_code
_entity_poly.pdbx_strand_id
1 'polypeptide(L)'
;PCGCGGGREIGMEWCFSQVKGAIDDEVAEADIISTVEFNSTGDLLATGDKGGRIVIFQQEPESKNQPQCRGEYNVYSTFQSHEPEFDYLKSLEIEEKINKIRWLPQKNAAHYLLSTNGEFPL
;
A
#
# COMPACT_ATOMS: atom_id res chain seq x y z
N PRO A 1 -13.34 -27.86 -1.00
CA PRO A 1 -14.63 -28.26 -1.58
C PRO A 1 -15.72 -27.23 -1.22
N CYS A 2 -16.03 -26.35 -2.15
CA CYS A 2 -17.22 -25.52 -2.11
C CYS A 2 -17.89 -25.66 -3.47
N GLY A 3 -19.00 -26.39 -3.49
CA GLY A 3 -19.90 -26.46 -4.62
C GLY A 3 -21.31 -26.24 -4.08
N CYS A 4 -22.05 -25.37 -4.75
CA CYS A 4 -23.49 -25.50 -4.97
C CYS A 4 -23.88 -24.52 -6.07
N GLY A 5 -24.40 -25.06 -7.17
CA GLY A 5 -25.00 -24.31 -8.25
C GLY A 5 -26.38 -23.76 -7.88
N GLY A 6 -26.86 -22.83 -8.70
CA GLY A 6 -28.19 -22.23 -8.62
C GLY A 6 -28.10 -20.75 -8.97
N GLY A 7 -28.77 -20.35 -10.05
CA GLY A 7 -28.61 -19.07 -10.75
C GLY A 7 -28.44 -17.86 -9.83
N ARG A 8 -27.33 -17.16 -9.97
CA ARG A 8 -27.04 -15.90 -9.31
C ARG A 8 -26.43 -14.98 -10.35
N GLU A 9 -26.76 -13.70 -10.27
CA GLU A 9 -26.03 -12.63 -10.94
C GLU A 9 -24.53 -12.94 -10.89
N ILE A 10 -23.80 -12.66 -11.97
CA ILE A 10 -22.34 -12.80 -12.02
C ILE A 10 -21.75 -11.68 -11.14
N GLY A 11 -22.01 -11.77 -9.84
CA GLY A 11 -21.54 -10.86 -8.82
C GLY A 11 -20.11 -11.23 -8.48
N MET A 12 -19.27 -10.21 -8.36
CA MET A 12 -17.90 -10.38 -7.87
C MET A 12 -17.97 -11.00 -6.46
N GLU A 13 -17.46 -12.23 -6.32
CA GLU A 13 -17.34 -12.90 -5.03
C GLU A 13 -16.02 -12.47 -4.37
N TRP A 14 -16.13 -11.79 -3.24
CA TRP A 14 -14.97 -11.37 -2.45
C TRP A 14 -14.52 -12.51 -1.55
N CYS A 15 -13.24 -12.88 -1.67
CA CYS A 15 -12.61 -13.89 -0.84
C CYS A 15 -11.48 -13.26 -0.02
N PHE A 16 -11.29 -13.72 1.21
CA PHE A 16 -10.08 -13.40 1.98
C PHE A 16 -8.88 -14.02 1.27
N SER A 17 -7.84 -13.21 1.04
CA SER A 17 -6.63 -13.64 0.32
C SER A 17 -5.38 -13.54 1.20
N GLN A 18 -5.15 -12.39 1.82
CA GLN A 18 -3.93 -12.15 2.60
C GLN A 18 -4.16 -11.10 3.68
N VAL A 19 -3.36 -11.19 4.74
CA VAL A 19 -3.23 -10.18 5.79
C VAL A 19 -1.73 -9.94 6.04
N LYS A 20 -1.34 -8.69 6.22
CA LYS A 20 0.03 -8.27 6.58
C LYS A 20 -0.07 -7.36 7.80
N GLY A 21 0.83 -7.54 8.78
CA GLY A 21 0.85 -6.73 10.01
C GLY A 21 1.07 -7.56 11.26
N ALA A 22 1.10 -6.89 12.41
CA ALA A 22 1.15 -7.54 13.71
C ALA A 22 -0.12 -8.38 13.96
N ILE A 23 0.05 -9.53 14.61
CA ILE A 23 -1.04 -10.41 15.03
C ILE A 23 -1.59 -10.03 16.42
N ASP A 24 -0.90 -9.14 17.11
CA ASP A 24 -1.23 -8.69 18.46
C ASP A 24 -2.02 -7.38 18.42
N ASP A 25 -2.76 -7.10 19.49
CA ASP A 25 -3.61 -5.90 19.59
C ASP A 25 -2.80 -4.61 19.81
N GLU A 26 -1.54 -4.72 20.25
CA GLU A 26 -0.63 -3.58 20.40
C GLU A 26 -0.04 -3.13 19.05
N VAL A 27 -0.68 -2.12 18.44
CA VAL A 27 -0.20 -1.48 17.20
C VAL A 27 0.54 -0.19 17.54
N ALA A 28 1.82 -0.11 17.16
CA ALA A 28 2.57 1.13 17.27
C ALA A 28 1.97 2.20 16.35
N GLU A 29 1.83 3.44 16.85
CA GLU A 29 1.20 4.51 16.07
C GLU A 29 1.91 4.75 14.72
N ALA A 30 3.24 4.65 14.71
CA ALA A 30 4.06 4.77 13.50
C ALA A 30 3.75 3.69 12.43
N ASP A 31 3.26 2.52 12.84
CA ASP A 31 2.93 1.40 11.93
C ASP A 31 1.50 1.50 11.36
N ILE A 32 0.70 2.50 11.77
CA ILE A 32 -0.65 2.69 11.24
C ILE A 32 -0.54 3.16 9.78
N ILE A 33 -1.06 2.33 8.86
CA ILE A 33 -1.16 2.67 7.44
C ILE A 33 -2.09 3.88 7.26
N SER A 34 -1.58 4.92 6.61
CA SER A 34 -2.28 6.18 6.36
C SER A 34 -2.73 6.33 4.90
N THR A 35 -2.06 5.66 3.96
CA THR A 35 -2.40 5.69 2.53
C THR A 35 -2.04 4.39 1.82
N VAL A 36 -2.80 4.02 0.79
CA VAL A 36 -2.59 2.83 -0.03
C VAL A 36 -2.85 3.18 -1.49
N GLU A 37 -1.96 2.79 -2.41
CA GLU A 37 -2.15 3.01 -3.84
C GLU A 37 -1.55 1.89 -4.71
N PHE A 38 -2.35 1.35 -5.63
CA PHE A 38 -1.88 0.48 -6.71
C PHE A 38 -1.28 1.30 -7.84
N ASN A 39 -0.22 0.78 -8.47
CA ASN A 39 0.21 1.32 -9.74
C ASN A 39 -0.81 1.02 -10.86
N SER A 40 -0.60 1.58 -12.05
CA SER A 40 -1.57 1.49 -13.16
C SER A 40 -1.84 0.07 -13.66
N THR A 41 -0.88 -0.83 -13.50
CA THR A 41 -0.94 -2.24 -13.93
C THR A 41 -1.50 -3.16 -12.85
N GLY A 42 -1.46 -2.72 -11.59
CA GLY A 42 -1.88 -3.48 -10.41
C GLY A 42 -0.82 -4.45 -9.89
N ASP A 43 0.32 -4.60 -10.54
CA ASP A 43 1.40 -5.50 -10.10
C ASP A 43 2.19 -4.95 -8.90
N LEU A 44 2.12 -3.64 -8.64
CA LEU A 44 2.69 -3.01 -7.44
C LEU A 44 1.62 -2.34 -6.59
N LEU A 45 1.72 -2.54 -5.29
CA LEU A 45 0.90 -1.91 -4.25
C LEU A 45 1.83 -1.15 -3.29
N ALA A 46 1.67 0.16 -3.18
CA ALA A 46 2.39 0.96 -2.20
C ALA A 46 1.49 1.27 -1.00
N THR A 47 2.04 1.17 0.20
CA THR A 47 1.44 1.66 1.44
C THR A 47 2.36 2.69 2.07
N GLY A 48 1.79 3.77 2.59
CA GLY A 48 2.48 4.71 3.46
C GLY A 48 1.90 4.66 4.87
N ASP A 49 2.73 4.85 5.87
CA ASP A 49 2.31 4.86 7.28
C ASP A 49 2.53 6.21 7.97
N LYS A 50 2.06 6.30 9.22
CA LYS A 50 2.25 7.46 10.09
C LYS A 50 3.71 7.72 10.45
N GLY A 51 4.54 6.68 10.48
CA GLY A 51 5.98 6.78 10.75
C GLY A 51 6.82 7.15 9.53
N GLY A 52 6.22 7.63 8.44
CA GLY A 52 6.94 8.13 7.27
C GLY A 52 7.56 7.06 6.38
N ARG A 53 7.25 5.78 6.57
CA ARG A 53 7.78 4.68 5.75
C ARG A 53 6.84 4.37 4.60
N ILE A 54 7.44 4.02 3.47
CA ILE A 54 6.74 3.44 2.32
C ILE A 54 7.12 1.96 2.22
N VAL A 55 6.11 1.10 2.12
CA VAL A 55 6.26 -0.33 1.80
C VAL A 55 5.62 -0.58 0.45
N ILE A 56 6.41 -1.09 -0.49
CA ILE A 56 5.97 -1.52 -1.80
C ILE A 56 5.87 -3.04 -1.78
N PHE A 57 4.72 -3.55 -2.18
CA PHE A 57 4.48 -4.96 -2.42
C PHE A 57 4.37 -5.23 -3.91
N GLN A 58 4.95 -6.34 -4.36
CA GLN A 58 4.86 -6.82 -5.74
C GLN A 58 4.02 -8.09 -5.78
N GLN A 59 3.11 -8.17 -6.74
CA GLN A 59 2.34 -9.37 -7.01
C GLN A 59 3.28 -10.46 -7.55
N GLU A 60 3.21 -11.68 -6.99
CA GLU A 60 3.91 -12.80 -7.60
C GLU A 60 3.37 -13.09 -9.01
N PRO A 61 4.26 -13.34 -9.99
CA PRO A 61 3.82 -13.71 -11.32
C PRO A 61 3.01 -15.00 -11.28
N GLU A 62 1.88 -15.01 -12.00
CA GLU A 62 0.98 -16.17 -12.05
C GLU A 62 1.75 -17.43 -12.46
N SER A 63 1.76 -18.44 -11.59
CA SER A 63 2.26 -19.75 -11.97
C SER A 63 1.27 -20.39 -12.94
N LYS A 64 1.76 -20.91 -14.08
CA LYS A 64 0.95 -21.54 -15.15
C LYS A 64 0.05 -22.70 -14.67
N ASN A 65 0.22 -23.15 -13.43
CA ASN A 65 -0.46 -24.31 -12.86
C ASN A 65 -1.73 -23.95 -12.06
N GLN A 66 -2.02 -22.67 -11.77
CA GLN A 66 -3.25 -22.27 -11.06
C GLN A 66 -3.84 -20.95 -11.59
N PRO A 67 -4.62 -21.01 -12.69
CA PRO A 67 -5.23 -19.84 -13.32
C PRO A 67 -6.36 -19.16 -12.51
N GLN A 68 -6.65 -19.61 -11.29
CA GLN A 68 -7.73 -19.08 -10.43
C GLN A 68 -7.25 -18.34 -9.19
N CYS A 69 -5.94 -18.33 -8.91
CA CYS A 69 -5.38 -17.61 -7.77
C CYS A 69 -4.62 -16.39 -8.29
N ARG A 70 -5.19 -15.19 -8.15
CA ARG A 70 -4.40 -13.95 -8.29
C ARG A 70 -3.23 -14.06 -7.32
N GLY A 71 -2.01 -13.88 -7.81
CA GLY A 71 -0.79 -14.02 -7.00
C GLY A 71 -0.81 -13.15 -5.74
N GLU A 72 -0.14 -13.62 -4.68
CA GLU A 72 0.01 -12.90 -3.43
C GLU A 72 0.91 -11.67 -3.60
N TYR A 73 0.74 -10.65 -2.75
CA TYR A 73 1.60 -9.47 -2.75
C TYR A 73 2.67 -9.61 -1.69
N ASN A 74 3.92 -9.69 -2.14
CA ASN A 74 5.09 -9.84 -1.29
C ASN A 74 5.89 -8.56 -1.20
N VAL A 75 6.56 -8.33 -0.07
CA VAL A 75 7.35 -7.11 0.15
C VAL A 75 8.45 -7.05 -0.91
N TYR A 76 8.41 -6.01 -1.72
CA TYR A 76 9.37 -5.73 -2.78
C TYR A 76 10.43 -4.73 -2.30
N SER A 77 9.99 -3.65 -1.66
CA SER A 77 10.88 -2.61 -1.15
C SER A 77 10.26 -1.88 0.03
N THR A 78 11.09 -1.50 0.99
CA THR A 78 10.70 -0.66 2.12
C THR A 78 11.72 0.45 2.29
N PHE A 79 11.28 1.69 2.45
CA PHE A 79 12.17 2.82 2.68
C PHE A 79 11.52 3.93 3.52
N GLN A 80 12.36 4.69 4.24
CA GLN A 80 11.95 5.89 4.96
C GLN A 80 11.76 7.03 3.95
N SER A 81 10.54 7.54 3.80
CA SER A 81 10.23 8.62 2.87
C SER A 81 10.29 10.00 3.51
N HIS A 82 9.89 10.13 4.78
CA HIS A 82 9.91 11.40 5.52
C HIS A 82 10.44 11.16 6.93
N GLU A 83 11.07 12.16 7.52
CA GLU A 83 11.47 12.18 8.93
C GLU A 83 10.75 13.34 9.64
N PRO A 84 10.58 13.29 10.98
CA PRO A 84 9.99 14.39 11.71
C PRO A 84 10.85 15.65 11.56
N GLU A 85 10.19 16.77 11.31
CA GLU A 85 10.84 18.07 11.18
C GLU A 85 10.19 19.11 12.11
N PHE A 86 10.88 20.23 12.35
CA PHE A 86 10.35 21.32 13.16
C PHE A 86 10.57 22.67 12.48
N ASP A 87 9.49 23.41 12.23
CA ASP A 87 9.54 24.80 11.76
C ASP A 87 9.71 25.74 12.97
N TYR A 88 10.93 26.25 13.15
CA TYR A 88 11.26 27.17 14.24
C TYR A 88 10.58 28.53 14.15
N LEU A 89 10.24 28.99 12.94
CA LEU A 89 9.63 30.31 12.76
C LEU A 89 8.14 30.26 13.11
N LYS A 90 7.48 29.15 12.79
CA LYS A 90 6.06 28.93 13.11
C LYS A 90 5.86 28.20 14.43
N SER A 91 6.93 27.69 15.05
CA SER A 91 6.86 26.78 16.20
C SER A 91 5.92 25.60 15.94
N LEU A 92 6.08 24.99 14.75
CA LEU A 92 5.20 23.93 14.26
C LEU A 92 6.00 22.64 14.08
N GLU A 93 5.51 21.56 14.66
CA GLU A 93 5.99 20.21 14.40
C GLU A 93 5.44 19.72 13.05
N ILE A 94 6.33 19.18 12.23
CA ILE A 94 6.00 18.60 10.93
C ILE A 94 6.11 17.09 11.09
N GLU A 95 4.97 16.42 11.07
CA GLU A 95 4.89 14.96 11.16
C GLU A 95 5.51 14.30 9.92
N GLU A 96 6.16 13.16 10.11
CA GLU A 96 6.63 12.30 9.01
C GLU A 96 5.49 11.54 8.30
N LYS A 97 4.27 11.58 8.84
CA LYS A 97 3.11 10.86 8.34
C LYS A 97 2.88 11.08 6.84
N ILE A 98 2.78 9.97 6.10
CA ILE A 98 2.50 10.04 4.66
C ILE A 98 1.01 10.28 4.43
N ASN A 99 0.66 11.40 3.83
CA ASN A 99 -0.72 11.78 3.55
C ASN A 99 -1.25 11.17 2.26
N LYS A 100 -0.42 11.16 1.20
CA LYS A 100 -0.76 10.55 -0.09
C LYS A 100 0.48 9.98 -0.76
N ILE A 101 0.26 8.90 -1.51
CA ILE A 101 1.17 8.36 -2.52
C ILE A 101 0.51 8.57 -3.88
N ARG A 102 1.29 8.74 -4.95
CA ARG A 102 0.82 8.66 -6.33
C ARG A 102 1.86 8.01 -7.23
N TRP A 103 1.51 6.93 -7.91
CA TRP A 103 2.37 6.34 -8.93
C TRP A 103 2.44 7.22 -10.18
N LEU A 104 3.63 7.34 -10.75
CA LEU A 104 3.84 8.01 -12.03
C LEU A 104 3.76 6.98 -13.18
N PRO A 105 3.31 7.38 -14.38
CA PRO A 105 3.36 6.52 -15.55
C PRO A 105 4.79 6.04 -15.81
N GLN A 106 4.95 4.73 -15.96
CA GLN A 106 6.25 4.11 -16.20
C GLN A 106 6.81 4.56 -17.56
N LYS A 107 8.03 5.12 -17.56
CA LYS A 107 8.72 5.59 -18.78
C LYS A 107 9.89 4.71 -19.21
N ASN A 108 10.40 3.89 -18.30
CA ASN A 108 11.56 3.03 -18.51
C ASN A 108 11.43 1.80 -17.58
N ALA A 109 12.51 1.05 -17.37
CA ALA A 109 12.50 -0.10 -16.48
C ALA A 109 12.33 0.25 -14.99
N ALA A 110 12.47 1.52 -14.59
CA ALA A 110 12.30 1.97 -13.22
C ALA A 110 10.86 2.44 -12.95
N HIS A 111 10.42 2.23 -11.71
CA HIS A 111 9.15 2.75 -11.22
C HIS A 111 9.37 4.03 -10.42
N TYR A 112 8.40 4.94 -10.50
CA TYR A 112 8.43 6.20 -9.77
C TYR A 112 7.09 6.44 -9.10
N LEU A 113 7.14 6.99 -7.89
CA LEU A 113 5.98 7.47 -7.16
C LEU A 113 6.31 8.82 -6.52
N LEU A 114 5.26 9.57 -6.18
CA LEU A 114 5.32 10.77 -5.37
C LEU A 114 4.71 10.45 -4.01
N SER A 115 5.31 10.96 -2.94
CA SER A 115 4.75 10.93 -1.59
C SER A 115 4.74 12.35 -1.01
N THR A 116 3.84 12.60 -0.07
CA THR A 116 3.72 13.90 0.60
C THR A 116 3.25 13.74 2.03
N ASN A 117 3.79 14.55 2.95
CA ASN A 117 3.44 14.62 4.37
C ASN A 117 2.89 16.00 4.80
N GLY A 118 2.86 17.00 3.91
CA GLY A 118 2.45 18.36 4.25
C GLY A 118 0.95 18.51 4.49
N GLU A 119 0.60 19.25 5.54
CA GLU A 119 -0.74 19.82 5.71
C GLU A 119 -0.82 21.13 4.94
N PHE A 120 -1.63 21.19 3.89
CA PHE A 120 -2.01 22.46 3.29
C PHE A 120 -3.37 22.87 3.86
N PRO A 121 -3.45 23.84 4.78
CA PRO A 121 -4.70 24.54 4.98
C PRO A 121 -5.04 25.22 3.64
N LEU A 122 -6.16 24.82 3.05
CA LEU A 122 -6.77 25.52 1.90
C LEU A 122 -7.20 26.93 2.30
#